data_AF-A0A523YIB2-F1
#
_entry.id   AF-A0A523YIB2-F1
#
_cell.length_a   1.000
_cell.length_b   1.000
_cell.length_c   1.000
_cell.angle_alpha   90.00
_cell.angle_beta   90.00
_cell.angle_gamma   90.00
#
_symmetry.space_group_name_H-M   'P 1'
#
loop_
_entity.id
_entity.type
_entity.pdbx_description
1 polymer ?
#
loop_
_entity_poly.entity_id
_entity_poly.type
_entity_poly.pdbx_seq_one_letter_code
_entity_poly.pdbx_strand_id
1 'polypeptide(L)'
;MKMHALEVMPDHIHLFLDVQPTKSMAQVMQLLKGKTAYHLFRVFPELRSMFFGGHLWSRGKFFRSVGEVTADVIEHYILESQGRVKRDTVSNQGSPPSTPAKEDVQSTLEAFTI
;
A
#
# COMPACT_ATOMS: atom_id res chain seq x y z
N MET A 1 3.90 7.55 -10.95
CA MET A 1 3.16 7.05 -9.78
C MET A 1 1.77 6.73 -10.26
N LYS A 2 1.42 5.46 -10.27
CA LYS A 2 0.11 4.94 -10.69
C LYS A 2 -0.48 4.13 -9.54
N MET A 3 -1.79 4.25 -9.31
CA MET A 3 -2.49 3.48 -8.29
C MET A 3 -3.20 2.31 -8.96
N HIS A 4 -3.03 1.11 -8.44
CA HIS A 4 -3.65 -0.11 -8.95
C HIS A 4 -4.83 -0.54 -8.06
N ALA A 5 -4.67 -0.40 -6.74
CA ALA A 5 -5.71 -0.72 -5.77
C ALA A 5 -5.65 0.24 -4.58
N LEU A 6 -6.80 0.46 -3.95
CA LEU A 6 -7.00 1.27 -2.75
C LEU A 6 -8.09 0.60 -1.91
N GLU A 7 -7.82 0.42 -0.63
CA GLU A 7 -8.81 -0.05 0.33
C GLU A 7 -8.75 0.81 1.60
N VAL A 8 -9.92 1.26 2.03
CA VAL A 8 -10.08 2.13 3.20
C VAL A 8 -10.69 1.32 4.33
N MET A 9 -9.93 1.20 5.42
CA MET A 9 -10.39 0.61 6.68
C MET A 9 -10.76 1.71 7.67
N PRO A 10 -11.51 1.39 8.74
CA PRO A 10 -11.91 2.40 9.73
C PRO A 10 -10.75 3.16 10.38
N ASP A 11 -9.57 2.54 10.50
CA ASP A 11 -8.39 3.07 11.21
C ASP A 11 -7.11 3.16 10.36
N HIS A 12 -7.10 2.64 9.14
CA HIS A 12 -5.95 2.70 8.22
C HIS A 12 -6.37 2.61 6.74
N ILE A 13 -5.45 2.88 5.82
CA ILE A 13 -5.69 2.73 4.37
C ILE A 13 -4.59 1.87 3.75
N HIS A 14 -4.98 0.90 2.93
CA HIS A 14 -4.12 0.10 2.08
C HIS A 14 -4.04 0.69 0.66
N LEU A 15 -2.83 0.87 0.14
CA LEU A 15 -2.57 1.40 -1.20
C LEU A 15 -1.62 0.47 -1.95
N PHE A 16 -1.97 0.11 -3.19
CA PHE A 16 -1.05 -0.57 -4.10
C PHE A 16 -0.64 0.41 -5.20
N LEU A 17 0.61 0.88 -5.16
CA LEU A 17 1.11 1.91 -6.07
C LEU A 17 2.32 1.43 -6.84
N ASP A 18 2.34 1.74 -8.13
CA ASP A 18 3.56 1.76 -8.93
C ASP A 18 4.27 3.09 -8.67
N VAL A 19 5.48 3.00 -8.14
CA VAL A 19 6.36 4.13 -7.90
C VAL A 19 7.65 3.97 -8.71
N GLN A 20 8.05 5.07 -9.35
CA GLN A 20 9.34 5.12 -10.04
C GLN A 20 10.48 4.93 -9.02
N PRO A 21 11.48 4.08 -9.31
CA PRO A 21 12.59 3.82 -8.39
C PRO A 21 13.39 5.08 -7.99
N THR A 22 13.34 6.12 -8.82
CA THR A 22 14.00 7.41 -8.56
C THR A 22 13.36 8.22 -7.45
N LYS A 23 12.15 7.87 -7.00
CA LYS A 23 11.46 8.57 -5.91
C LYS A 23 11.71 7.88 -4.58
N SER A 24 11.98 8.68 -3.55
CA SER A 24 12.08 8.16 -2.19
C SER A 24 10.70 7.73 -1.67
N MET A 25 10.56 6.49 -1.20
CA MET A 25 9.32 6.03 -0.55
C MET A 25 8.94 6.89 0.66
N ALA A 26 9.94 7.41 1.39
CA ALA A 26 9.67 8.31 2.51
C ALA A 26 8.98 9.61 2.05
N GLN A 27 9.40 10.17 0.92
CA GLN A 27 8.78 11.37 0.34
C GLN A 27 7.39 11.07 -0.20
N VAL A 28 7.19 9.92 -0.86
CA VAL A 28 5.88 9.49 -1.35
C VAL A 28 4.88 9.36 -0.20
N MET A 29 5.27 8.69 0.89
CA MET A 29 4.44 8.55 2.08
C MET A 29 4.15 9.90 2.76
N GLN A 30 5.14 10.78 2.84
CA GLN A 30 4.94 12.13 3.38
C GLN A 30 3.91 12.91 2.56
N LEU A 31 3.99 12.84 1.23
CA LEU A 31 3.07 13.52 0.32
C LEU A 31 1.65 12.93 0.41
N LEU A 32 1.52 11.60 0.44
CA LEU A 32 0.24 10.92 0.58
C LEU A 32 -0.45 11.31 1.88
N LYS A 33 0.23 11.14 3.02
CA LYS A 33 -0.31 11.46 4.36
C LYS A 33 -0.61 12.95 4.48
N GLY A 34 0.29 13.81 4.02
CA GLY A 34 0.12 15.27 4.10
C GLY A 34 -1.04 15.79 3.26
N LYS A 35 -1.12 15.40 1.98
CA LYS A 35 -2.19 15.87 1.08
C LYS A 35 -3.56 15.35 1.51
N THR A 36 -3.66 14.08 1.87
CA THR A 36 -4.93 13.49 2.32
C THR A 36 -5.41 14.13 3.61
N ALA A 37 -4.53 14.33 4.60
CA ALA A 37 -4.88 15.04 5.83
C ALA A 37 -5.36 16.47 5.54
N TYR A 38 -4.61 17.21 4.70
CA TYR A 38 -4.98 18.57 4.32
C TYR A 38 -6.37 18.64 3.67
N HIS A 39 -6.64 17.74 2.71
CA HIS A 39 -7.94 17.70 2.03
C HIS A 39 -9.06 17.28 2.98
N LEU A 40 -8.87 16.25 3.80
CA LEU A 40 -9.88 15.76 4.73
C LEU A 40 -10.25 16.80 5.79
N PHE A 41 -9.28 17.52 6.37
CA PHE A 41 -9.59 18.61 7.31
C PHE A 41 -10.29 19.83 6.67
N ARG A 42 -10.26 19.95 5.34
CA ARG A 42 -11.00 21.02 4.62
C ARG A 42 -12.42 20.58 4.27
N VAL A 43 -12.59 19.33 3.87
CA VAL A 43 -13.90 18.78 3.51
C VAL A 43 -14.72 18.47 4.76
N PHE A 44 -14.07 18.01 5.83
CA PHE A 44 -14.68 17.63 7.11
C PHE A 44 -14.04 18.42 8.27
N PRO A 45 -14.42 19.70 8.47
CA PRO A 45 -13.89 20.51 9.56
C PRO A 45 -14.09 19.89 10.95
N GLU A 46 -15.12 19.07 11.13
CA GLU A 46 -15.43 18.32 12.36
C GLU A 46 -14.27 17.41 12.79
N LEU A 47 -13.47 16.89 11.85
CA LEU A 47 -12.29 16.08 12.16
C LEU A 47 -11.29 16.82 13.06
N ARG A 48 -11.25 18.16 13.03
CA ARG A 48 -10.35 18.96 13.89
C ARG A 48 -10.71 18.87 15.37
N SER A 49 -11.97 18.58 15.67
CA SER A 49 -12.44 18.38 17.05
C SER A 49 -12.13 16.97 17.56
N MET A 50 -12.03 15.98 16.66
CA MET A 50 -11.69 14.60 17.02
C MET A 50 -10.17 14.38 17.06
N PHE A 51 -9.41 15.00 16.16
CA PHE A 51 -7.96 14.90 16.06
C PHE A 51 -7.28 16.17 16.58
N PHE A 52 -7.23 16.32 17.90
CA PHE A 52 -6.54 17.43 18.57
C PHE A 52 -5.06 17.47 18.15
N GLY A 53 -4.58 18.65 17.73
CA GLY A 53 -3.23 18.82 17.19
C GLY A 53 -3.12 18.65 15.67
N GLY A 54 -4.22 18.38 14.96
CA GLY A 54 -4.23 18.37 13.49
C GLY A 54 -3.49 17.19 12.86
N HIS A 55 -3.27 16.12 13.62
CA HIS A 55 -2.65 14.89 13.14
C HIS A 55 -3.73 13.87 12.80
N LEU A 56 -4.04 13.72 11.51
CA LEU A 56 -4.96 12.69 11.04
C LEU A 56 -4.32 11.30 11.04
N TRP A 57 -3.06 11.22 10.61
CA TRP A 57 -2.34 9.96 10.43
C TRP A 57 -1.31 9.73 11.53
N SER A 58 -1.08 8.46 11.86
CA SER A 58 0.01 8.07 12.76
C SER A 58 1.38 8.47 12.18
N ARG A 59 2.40 8.60 13.04
CA ARG A 59 3.79 8.82 12.58
C ARG A 59 4.38 7.61 11.84
N GLY A 60 3.81 6.43 12.06
CA GLY A 60 4.23 5.19 11.44
C GLY A 60 3.98 5.19 9.93
N LYS A 61 4.80 4.40 9.24
CA LYS A 61 4.64 4.09 7.82
C LYS A 61 5.09 2.66 7.59
N PHE A 62 4.29 1.91 6.84
CA PHE A 62 4.66 0.58 6.38
C PHE A 62 4.63 0.58 4.86
N PHE A 63 5.67 0.02 4.25
CA PHE A 63 5.70 -0.25 2.82
C PHE A 63 6.47 -1.53 2.55
N ARG A 64 6.10 -2.23 1.48
CA ARG A 64 6.79 -3.44 1.03
C ARG A 64 6.79 -3.50 -0.49
N SER A 65 7.98 -3.78 -1.04
CA SER A 65 8.15 -4.04 -2.46
C SER A 65 7.51 -5.38 -2.82
N VAL A 66 6.77 -5.36 -3.93
CA VAL A 66 6.17 -6.53 -4.53
C VAL A 66 6.85 -6.71 -5.88
N GLY A 67 7.40 -7.91 -6.11
CA GLY A 67 8.05 -8.30 -7.36
C GLY A 67 7.06 -8.37 -8.52
N GLU A 68 7.43 -9.04 -9.61
CA GLU A 68 6.60 -9.18 -10.82
C GLU A 68 5.11 -9.42 -10.51
N VAL A 69 4.25 -8.50 -10.96
CA VAL A 69 2.84 -8.46 -10.55
C VAL A 69 1.96 -9.03 -11.64
N THR A 70 1.34 -10.18 -11.33
CA THR A 70 0.20 -10.71 -12.10
C THR A 70 -1.12 -10.19 -11.51
N ALA A 71 -2.23 -10.39 -12.23
CA ALA A 71 -3.55 -10.05 -11.71
C ALA A 71 -3.83 -10.75 -10.36
N ASP A 72 -3.32 -11.96 -10.17
CA ASP A 72 -3.46 -12.76 -8.95
C ASP A 72 -2.80 -12.10 -7.73
N VAL A 73 -1.69 -11.37 -7.92
CA VAL A 73 -1.00 -10.66 -6.84
C VAL A 73 -1.82 -9.47 -6.36
N ILE A 74 -2.47 -8.77 -7.29
CA ILE A 74 -3.39 -7.66 -6.96
C ILE A 74 -4.62 -8.20 -6.24
N GLU A 75 -5.19 -9.31 -6.73
CA GLU A 75 -6.33 -9.97 -6.11
C GLU A 75 -5.99 -10.46 -4.70
N HIS A 76 -4.85 -11.15 -4.53
CA HIS A 76 -4.38 -11.62 -3.22
C HIS A 76 -4.17 -10.47 -2.24
N TYR A 77 -3.59 -9.35 -2.69
CA TYR A 77 -3.43 -8.17 -1.85
C TYR A 77 -4.78 -7.65 -1.33
N ILE A 78 -5.77 -7.55 -2.21
CA ILE A 78 -7.14 -7.11 -1.86
C ILE A 78 -7.80 -8.14 -0.92
N LEU A 79 -7.61 -9.44 -1.15
CA LEU A 79 -8.19 -10.49 -0.30
C LEU A 79 -7.59 -10.49 1.11
N GLU A 80 -6.29 -10.30 1.23
CA GLU A 80 -5.60 -10.20 2.52
C GLU A 80 -5.99 -8.94 3.29
N SER A 81 -6.11 -7.79 2.62
CA SER A 81 -6.52 -6.54 3.29
C SER A 81 -7.94 -6.59 3.84
N GLN A 82 -8.82 -7.40 3.23
CA GLN A 82 -10.19 -7.62 3.70
C GLN A 82 -10.29 -8.52 4.95
N GLY A 83 -9.17 -9.05 5.47
CA GLY A 83 -9.17 -10.00 6.59
C GLY A 83 -9.88 -11.32 6.29
N ARG A 84 -10.19 -11.59 5.02
CA ARG A 84 -10.90 -12.78 4.54
C ARG A 84 -9.94 -13.94 4.33
N VAL A 85 -9.21 -14.33 5.37
CA VAL A 85 -8.40 -15.54 5.32
C VAL A 85 -9.33 -16.76 5.40
N LYS A 86 -9.64 -17.38 4.26
CA LYS A 86 -10.04 -18.79 4.27
C LYS A 86 -8.82 -19.59 4.71
N ARG A 87 -8.83 -20.03 5.96
CA ARG A 87 -7.90 -21.04 6.47
C ARG A 87 -8.19 -22.36 5.78
N ASP A 88 -7.62 -22.56 4.60
CA ASP A 88 -7.55 -23.89 4.00
C ASP A 88 -6.20 -24.52 4.34
N THR A 89 -6.29 -25.77 4.74
CA THR A 89 -5.27 -26.53 5.46
C THR A 89 -4.50 -27.39 4.44
N VAL A 90 -3.20 -27.66 4.72
CA VAL A 90 -2.38 -28.81 4.26
C VAL A 90 -1.36 -28.59 3.11
N SER A 91 -0.08 -28.68 3.51
CA SER A 91 1.20 -29.11 2.87
C SER A 91 1.33 -29.36 1.35
N ASN A 92 2.42 -28.86 0.73
CA ASN A 92 3.63 -29.64 0.35
C ASN A 92 4.61 -28.79 -0.51
N GLN A 93 5.89 -29.16 -0.51
CA GLN A 93 7.07 -28.48 -1.06
C GLN A 93 7.11 -28.33 -2.59
N GLY A 94 7.76 -27.25 -3.06
CA GLY A 94 8.25 -27.10 -4.43
C GLY A 94 9.23 -25.92 -4.53
N SER A 95 10.50 -26.22 -4.84
CA SER A 95 11.59 -25.25 -5.02
C SER A 95 11.28 -24.21 -6.12
N PRO A 96 11.78 -22.96 -6.04
CA PRO A 96 11.57 -21.99 -7.12
C PRO A 96 12.40 -22.36 -8.36
N PRO A 97 11.82 -22.29 -9.58
CA PRO A 97 12.55 -22.53 -10.82
C PRO A 97 13.51 -21.38 -11.13
N SER A 98 14.65 -21.76 -11.70
CA SER A 98 15.76 -20.91 -12.12
C SER A 98 15.35 -19.77 -13.06
N THR A 99 15.87 -18.58 -12.75
CA THR A 99 15.87 -17.34 -13.56
C THR A 99 16.32 -17.56 -15.01
N PRO A 100 15.83 -16.71 -15.94
CA PRO A 100 16.76 -16.02 -16.82
C PRO A 100 16.64 -14.49 -16.67
N ALA A 101 17.80 -13.85 -16.63
CA ALA A 101 17.97 -12.42 -16.54
C ALA A 101 17.35 -11.71 -17.75
N LYS A 102 16.48 -10.73 -17.49
CA LYS A 102 16.32 -9.55 -18.35
C LYS A 102 16.17 -8.32 -17.46
N GLU A 103 17.09 -7.39 -17.67
CA GLU A 103 17.04 -6.03 -17.14
C GLU A 103 15.84 -5.30 -17.76
N ASP A 104 14.76 -5.19 -17.01
CA ASP A 104 13.73 -4.18 -17.26
C ASP A 104 13.70 -3.26 -16.03
N VAL A 105 14.27 -2.07 -16.19
CA VAL A 105 14.22 -0.99 -15.19
C VAL A 105 12.82 -0.37 -15.22
N GLN A 106 11.80 -1.14 -14.84
CA GLN A 106 10.42 -0.73 -15.07
C GLN A 106 9.59 -0.94 -13.80
N SER A 107 9.38 0.14 -13.05
CA SER A 107 8.39 0.30 -11.97
C SER A 107 8.51 -0.66 -10.76
N THR A 108 8.71 -0.11 -9.56
CA THR A 108 8.56 -0.91 -8.33
C THR A 108 7.13 -0.76 -7.83
N LEU A 109 6.43 -1.89 -7.71
CA LEU A 109 5.10 -1.95 -7.11
C LEU A 109 5.24 -2.09 -5.59
N GLU A 110 4.55 -1.24 -4.86
CA GLU A 110 4.71 -1.08 -3.44
C GLU A 110 3.33 -1.07 -2.77
N ALA A 111 3.18 -1.91 -1.76
CA ALA A 111 2.03 -1.91 -0.88
C ALA A 111 2.27 -0.95 0.28
N PHE A 112 1.37 0.00 0.54
CA PHE A 112 1.50 0.98 1.62
C PHE A 112 0.33 0.89 2.60
N THR A 113 0.63 1.17 3.87
CA THR A 113 -0.38 1.43 4.90
C THR A 113 -0.12 2.79 5.53
N ILE A 114 -1.10 3.70 5.46
CA ILE A 114 -1.00 5.09 5.99
C ILE A 114 -1.84 5.34 7.22
#